data_AF-A0A4R6LIE5-F1
#
_entry.id   AF-A0A4R6LIE5-F1
#
_cell.length_a   1.000
_cell.length_b   1.000
_cell.length_c   1.000
_cell.angle_alpha   90.00
_cell.angle_beta   90.00
_cell.angle_gamma   90.00
#
_symmetry.space_group_name_H-M   'P 1'
#
loop_
_entity.id
_entity.type
_entity.pdbx_description
1 polymer ?
#
loop_
_entity_poly.entity_id
_entity_poly.type
_entity_poly.pdbx_seq_one_letter_code
_entity_poly.pdbx_strand_id
1 'polypeptide(L)'
;MIVPTLVSIAGEPDIKNKLLTGYKANGNTYKVHLDGYDQSAFLKGTTPKSARTDFYYSDDDGLLVGMRQGDYKYVFAEQRKEGTMGLWAEPFTKLRLQKIFNLYQDPYERADFTSNTYWDWMMNHVPTVYGMNVAVMKFAETFKAYPPRSIPPTFSPVTIMEEALEQIKLEKAMDAHSAAKKK
;
A
#
# COMPACT_ATOMS: atom_id res chain seq x y z
N MET A 1 6.62 8.00 -6.63
CA MET A 1 6.09 7.50 -7.92
C MET A 1 6.98 7.87 -9.12
N ILE A 2 7.53 9.09 -9.20
CA ILE A 2 8.25 9.60 -10.39
C ILE A 2 9.78 9.39 -10.40
N VAL A 3 10.38 9.07 -9.25
CA VAL A 3 11.85 9.03 -9.09
C VAL A 3 12.55 8.13 -10.12
N PRO A 4 12.14 6.86 -10.37
CA PRO A 4 12.82 6.03 -11.36
C PRO A 4 12.82 6.63 -12.76
N THR A 5 11.74 7.31 -13.15
CA THR A 5 11.64 7.98 -14.45
C THR A 5 12.61 9.14 -14.58
N LEU A 6 12.65 10.05 -13.60
CA LEU A 6 13.53 11.22 -13.66
C LEU A 6 15.00 10.82 -13.62
N VAL A 7 15.34 9.83 -12.80
CA VAL A 7 16.72 9.33 -12.67
C VAL A 7 17.14 8.58 -13.95
N SER A 8 16.23 7.83 -14.58
CA SER A 8 16.46 7.22 -15.89
C SER A 8 16.76 8.28 -16.95
N ILE A 9 15.97 9.36 -16.99
CA ILE A 9 16.20 10.50 -17.90
C ILE A 9 17.55 11.18 -17.60
N ALA A 10 17.95 11.26 -16.33
CA ALA A 10 19.23 11.81 -15.91
C ALA A 10 20.44 10.88 -16.21
N GLY A 11 20.22 9.72 -16.83
CA GLY A 11 21.29 8.80 -17.27
C GLY A 11 21.46 7.53 -16.42
N GLU A 12 20.59 7.30 -15.43
CA GLU A 12 20.68 6.17 -14.51
C GLU A 12 19.43 5.25 -14.57
N PRO A 13 19.21 4.53 -15.69
CA PRO A 13 17.98 3.77 -15.94
C PRO A 13 17.78 2.57 -14.99
N ASP A 14 18.86 2.04 -14.41
CA ASP A 14 18.85 0.86 -13.53
C ASP A 14 18.82 1.20 -12.03
N ILE A 15 18.48 2.45 -11.68
CA ILE A 15 18.57 2.94 -10.28
C ILE A 15 17.78 2.07 -9.29
N LYS A 16 16.66 1.48 -9.72
CA LYS A 16 15.83 0.65 -8.85
C LYS A 16 16.60 -0.59 -8.38
N ASN A 17 17.26 -1.31 -9.29
CA ASN A 17 18.03 -2.51 -8.93
C ASN A 17 19.28 -2.14 -8.12
N LYS A 18 19.95 -1.03 -8.47
CA LYS A 18 21.10 -0.51 -7.70
C LYS A 18 20.74 -0.17 -6.26
N LEU A 19 19.56 0.40 -6.00
CA LEU A 19 19.11 0.75 -4.65
C LEU A 19 18.74 -0.47 -3.79
N LEU A 20 18.42 -1.63 -4.39
CA LEU A 20 18.16 -2.87 -3.64
C LEU A 20 19.45 -3.41 -2.99
N THR A 21 20.57 -3.34 -3.69
CA THR A 21 21.87 -3.84 -3.21
C THR A 21 22.66 -2.78 -2.44
N GLY A 22 22.38 -1.50 -2.67
CA GLY A 22 23.01 -0.37 -1.98
C GLY A 22 23.69 0.57 -2.98
N TYR A 23 23.24 1.83 -3.01
CA TYR A 23 23.73 2.84 -3.94
C TYR A 23 24.34 4.02 -3.19
N LYS A 24 25.54 4.44 -3.55
CA LYS A 24 26.21 5.60 -2.94
C LYS A 24 25.85 6.88 -3.69
N ALA A 25 25.28 7.86 -2.98
CA ALA A 25 24.98 9.18 -3.51
C ALA A 25 25.12 10.23 -2.40
N ASN A 26 25.58 11.45 -2.73
CA ASN A 26 25.71 12.55 -1.78
C ASN A 26 26.41 12.17 -0.45
N GLY A 27 27.47 11.35 -0.53
CA GLY A 27 28.21 10.88 0.64
C GLY A 27 27.52 9.80 1.49
N ASN A 28 26.27 9.43 1.18
CA ASN A 28 25.49 8.44 1.90
C ASN A 28 25.31 7.15 1.09
N THR A 29 25.10 6.03 1.79
CA THR A 29 24.71 4.76 1.15
C THR A 29 23.22 4.52 1.33
N TYR A 30 22.49 4.41 0.23
CA TYR A 30 21.06 4.17 0.21
C TYR A 30 20.76 2.72 -0.16
N LYS A 31 20.17 1.97 0.77
CA LYS A 31 19.54 0.67 0.52
C LYS A 31 18.03 0.83 0.69
N VAL A 32 17.29 0.90 -0.41
CA VAL A 32 15.85 1.17 -0.42
C VAL A 32 15.14 0.44 -1.55
N HIS A 33 13.90 0.08 -1.31
CA HIS A 33 13.01 -0.41 -2.36
C HIS A 33 12.22 0.76 -2.94
N LEU A 34 12.37 1.05 -4.24
CA LEU A 34 11.54 2.03 -4.92
C LEU A 34 10.31 1.37 -5.54
N ASP A 35 9.13 1.72 -5.06
CA ASP A 35 7.85 1.21 -5.60
C ASP A 35 7.39 1.95 -6.88
N GLY A 36 8.22 2.87 -7.36
CA GLY A 36 8.07 3.49 -8.68
C GLY A 36 8.44 2.54 -9.82
N TYR A 37 8.07 2.95 -11.02
CA TYR A 37 8.46 2.33 -12.29
C TYR A 37 9.00 3.44 -13.19
N ASP A 38 9.97 3.11 -14.05
CA ASP A 38 10.38 4.03 -15.10
C ASP A 38 9.28 4.07 -16.17
N GLN A 39 8.69 5.24 -16.34
CA GLN A 39 7.64 5.52 -17.31
C GLN A 39 8.16 6.23 -18.57
N SER A 40 9.49 6.37 -18.72
CA SER A 40 10.10 7.12 -19.83
C SER A 40 9.64 6.65 -21.21
N ALA A 41 9.54 5.33 -21.42
CA ALA A 41 9.07 4.74 -22.68
C ALA A 41 7.61 5.10 -22.98
N PHE A 42 6.74 5.07 -21.96
CA PHE A 42 5.34 5.46 -22.09
C PHE A 42 5.20 6.96 -22.39
N LEU A 43 5.95 7.81 -21.66
CA LEU A 43 5.94 9.26 -21.84
C LEU A 43 6.50 9.70 -23.21
N LYS A 44 7.46 8.96 -23.76
CA LYS A 44 8.01 9.19 -25.11
C LYS A 44 7.08 8.67 -26.23
N GLY A 45 6.00 7.97 -25.89
CA GLY A 45 5.11 7.34 -26.86
C GLY A 45 5.69 6.10 -27.55
N THR A 46 6.82 5.55 -27.07
CA THR A 46 7.42 4.33 -27.64
C THR A 46 6.68 3.06 -27.23
N THR A 47 5.85 3.14 -26.19
CA THR A 47 4.88 2.09 -25.80
C THR A 47 3.53 2.72 -25.49
N PRO A 48 2.41 2.09 -25.90
CA PRO A 48 1.07 2.56 -25.56
C PRO A 48 0.65 2.21 -24.13
N LYS A 49 1.45 1.42 -23.39
CA LYS A 49 1.12 0.95 -22.04
C LYS A 49 2.10 1.49 -21.01
N SER A 50 1.56 1.93 -19.88
CA SER A 50 2.32 2.25 -18.66
C SER A 50 3.05 1.02 -18.16
N ALA A 51 4.27 1.21 -17.64
CA ALA A 51 5.03 0.16 -16.96
C ALA A 51 4.42 -0.25 -15.60
N ARG A 52 3.44 0.51 -15.09
CA ARG A 52 2.77 0.25 -13.82
C ARG A 52 1.42 -0.42 -14.08
N THR A 53 1.28 -1.62 -13.52
CA THR A 53 0.05 -2.42 -13.54
C THR A 53 -0.70 -2.41 -12.22
N ASP A 54 0.01 -2.10 -11.12
CA ASP A 54 -0.49 -2.27 -9.76
C ASP A 54 -0.33 -1.00 -8.91
N PHE A 55 -1.27 -0.80 -8.00
CA PHE A 55 -1.30 0.30 -7.04
C PHE A 55 -1.72 -0.23 -5.68
N TYR A 56 -1.02 0.21 -4.63
CA TYR A 56 -1.38 -0.02 -3.24
C TYR A 56 -1.81 1.32 -2.66
N TYR A 57 -3.00 1.36 -2.05
CA TYR A 57 -3.58 2.56 -1.46
C TYR A 57 -3.51 2.43 0.06
N SER A 58 -2.79 3.34 0.69
CA SER A 58 -2.76 3.48 2.14
C SER A 58 -3.46 4.78 2.55
N ASP A 59 -4.05 4.78 3.74
CA ASP A 59 -4.53 6.01 4.38
C ASP A 59 -3.38 6.82 5.00
N ASP A 60 -3.73 7.88 5.72
CA ASP A 60 -2.82 8.80 6.38
C ASP A 60 -2.02 8.16 7.52
N ASP A 61 -2.58 7.15 8.20
CA ASP A 61 -1.90 6.37 9.24
C ASP A 61 -1.08 5.19 8.66
N GLY A 62 -1.09 5.00 7.34
CA GLY A 62 -0.34 3.95 6.66
C GLY A 62 -1.03 2.59 6.56
N LEU A 63 -2.30 2.50 6.95
CA LEU A 63 -3.13 1.30 6.79
C LEU A 63 -3.41 1.06 5.31
N LEU A 64 -3.21 -0.18 4.83
CA LEU A 64 -3.57 -0.56 3.47
C LEU A 64 -5.10 -0.65 3.33
N VAL A 65 -5.70 0.36 2.71
CA VAL A 65 -7.17 0.45 2.50
C VAL A 65 -7.62 -0.19 1.20
N GLY A 66 -6.73 -0.33 0.22
CA GLY A 66 -7.08 -1.00 -1.04
C GLY A 66 -5.89 -1.29 -1.95
N MET A 67 -6.16 -2.04 -3.02
CA MET A 67 -5.19 -2.35 -4.07
C MET A 67 -5.89 -2.28 -5.44
N ARG A 68 -5.21 -1.83 -6.47
CA ARG A 68 -5.66 -1.93 -7.86
C ARG A 68 -4.67 -2.78 -8.66
N GLN A 69 -5.20 -3.69 -9.47
CA GLN A 69 -4.46 -4.49 -10.44
C GLN A 69 -5.19 -4.42 -11.78
N GLY A 70 -4.57 -3.74 -12.76
CA GLY A 70 -5.23 -3.44 -14.03
C GLY A 70 -6.53 -2.65 -13.83
N ASP A 71 -7.64 -3.21 -14.28
CA ASP A 71 -8.96 -2.57 -14.16
C ASP A 71 -9.66 -2.88 -12.84
N TYR A 72 -9.21 -3.90 -12.11
CA TYR A 72 -9.83 -4.32 -10.86
C TYR A 72 -9.25 -3.56 -9.67
N LYS A 73 -10.13 -3.04 -8.82
CA LYS A 73 -9.81 -2.46 -7.52
C LYS A 73 -10.44 -3.29 -6.42
N TYR A 74 -9.66 -3.53 -5.38
CA TYR A 74 -10.03 -4.25 -4.18
C TYR A 74 -10.00 -3.28 -3.00
N VAL A 75 -11.07 -3.23 -2.22
CA VAL A 75 -11.19 -2.36 -1.05
C VAL A 75 -11.23 -3.24 0.20
N PHE A 76 -10.28 -3.01 1.11
CA PHE A 76 -10.10 -3.77 2.35
C PHE A 76 -10.64 -3.01 3.56
N ALA A 77 -10.58 -1.68 3.52
CA ALA A 77 -11.17 -0.81 4.51
C ALA A 77 -11.84 0.37 3.80
N GLU A 78 -13.04 0.73 4.26
CA GLU A 78 -13.84 1.78 3.63
C GLU A 78 -14.17 2.89 4.62
N GLN A 79 -14.33 4.11 4.10
CA GLN A 79 -15.03 5.16 4.82
C GLN A 79 -16.54 5.01 4.57
N ARG A 80 -17.32 4.82 5.63
CA ARG A 80 -18.79 4.73 5.54
C ARG A 80 -19.49 6.08 5.56
N LYS A 81 -18.79 7.13 6.01
CA LYS A 81 -19.29 8.49 6.00
C LYS A 81 -19.07 9.15 4.65
N GLU A 82 -20.15 9.64 4.08
CA GLU A 82 -20.10 10.44 2.87
C GLU A 82 -19.99 11.95 3.18
N GLY A 83 -19.33 12.69 2.27
CA GLY A 83 -19.45 14.15 2.18
C GLY A 83 -18.53 14.94 3.12
N THR A 84 -19.13 15.58 4.12
CA THR A 84 -18.58 16.70 4.92
C THR A 84 -17.29 16.37 5.69
N MET A 85 -16.79 17.31 6.49
CA MET A 85 -15.69 17.08 7.43
C MET A 85 -15.92 15.89 8.38
N GLY A 86 -17.16 15.40 8.54
CA GLY A 86 -17.45 14.17 9.26
C GLY A 86 -16.72 12.93 8.72
N LEU A 87 -16.33 12.89 7.43
CA LEU A 87 -15.46 11.85 6.85
C LEU A 87 -14.15 11.71 7.66
N TRP A 88 -13.53 12.83 8.02
CA TRP A 88 -12.26 12.85 8.76
C TRP A 88 -12.42 12.53 10.25
N ALA A 89 -13.66 12.58 10.76
CA ALA A 89 -13.96 12.28 12.16
C ALA A 89 -14.33 10.81 12.38
N GLU A 90 -14.77 10.10 11.33
CA GLU A 90 -15.18 8.70 11.43
C GLU A 90 -14.03 7.76 11.05
N PRO A 91 -13.85 6.63 11.76
CA PRO A 91 -12.78 5.69 11.45
C PRO A 91 -13.07 4.89 10.17
N PHE A 92 -12.01 4.44 9.50
CA PHE A 92 -12.11 3.44 8.45
C PHE A 92 -12.66 2.11 9.02
N THR A 93 -13.64 1.53 8.31
CA THR A 93 -14.19 0.22 8.66
C THR A 93 -13.41 -0.88 7.93
N LYS A 94 -12.67 -1.71 8.68
CA LYS A 94 -12.01 -2.90 8.13
C LYS A 94 -13.03 -3.96 7.73
N LEU A 95 -12.98 -4.38 6.47
CA LEU A 95 -13.91 -5.33 5.89
C LEU A 95 -13.39 -6.76 6.08
N ARG A 96 -14.29 -7.69 6.45
CA ARG A 96 -13.99 -9.13 6.46
C ARG A 96 -14.00 -9.73 5.04
N LEU A 97 -14.83 -9.15 4.18
CA LEU A 97 -14.96 -9.48 2.77
C LEU A 97 -14.63 -8.21 2.00
N GLN A 98 -13.56 -8.24 1.22
CA GLN A 98 -13.16 -7.12 0.38
C GLN A 98 -14.23 -6.84 -0.67
N LYS A 99 -14.43 -5.55 -0.98
CA LYS A 99 -15.21 -5.17 -2.15
C LYS A 99 -14.34 -5.26 -3.39
N ILE A 100 -14.94 -5.63 -4.51
CA ILE A 100 -14.31 -5.69 -5.82
C ILE A 100 -15.03 -4.72 -6.74
N PHE A 101 -14.27 -3.90 -7.46
CA PHE A 101 -14.80 -2.98 -8.48
C PHE A 101 -13.99 -3.13 -9.76
N ASN A 102 -14.65 -3.02 -10.92
CA ASN A 102 -13.97 -2.83 -12.19
C ASN A 102 -14.02 -1.34 -12.53
N LEU A 103 -12.90 -0.63 -12.39
CA LEU A 103 -12.83 0.82 -12.58
C LEU A 103 -13.00 1.26 -14.04
N TYR A 104 -12.86 0.35 -15.01
CA TYR A 104 -13.16 0.65 -16.40
C TYR A 104 -14.67 0.72 -16.65
N GLN A 105 -15.44 -0.12 -15.95
CA GLN A 105 -16.90 -0.19 -16.07
C GLN A 105 -17.62 0.72 -15.05
N ASP A 106 -17.09 0.81 -13.83
CA ASP A 106 -17.62 1.60 -12.71
C ASP A 106 -16.49 2.45 -12.09
N PRO A 107 -16.10 3.55 -12.76
CA PRO A 107 -15.01 4.41 -12.29
C PRO A 107 -15.31 5.13 -10.96
N TYR A 108 -16.58 5.17 -10.55
CA TYR A 108 -17.02 5.86 -9.33
C TYR A 108 -17.33 4.91 -8.17
N GLU A 109 -17.13 3.60 -8.36
CA GLU A 109 -17.30 2.58 -7.31
C GLU A 109 -18.69 2.63 -6.66
N ARG A 110 -19.75 2.73 -7.48
CA ARG A 110 -21.14 2.89 -7.02
C ARG A 110 -21.95 1.61 -7.06
N ALA A 111 -21.44 0.56 -7.71
CA ALA A 111 -22.22 -0.64 -7.98
C ALA A 111 -22.74 -1.32 -6.70
N ASP A 112 -22.02 -1.21 -5.59
CA ASP A 112 -22.36 -1.83 -4.31
C ASP A 112 -23.64 -1.29 -3.65
N PHE A 113 -24.01 -0.03 -3.89
CA PHE A 113 -25.27 0.55 -3.40
C PHE A 113 -26.29 0.87 -4.49
N THR A 114 -25.89 0.87 -5.77
CA THR A 114 -26.80 1.16 -6.89
C THR A 114 -27.27 -0.07 -7.66
N SER A 115 -26.51 -1.18 -7.65
CA SER A 115 -26.84 -2.38 -8.41
C SER A 115 -27.44 -3.48 -7.55
N ASN A 116 -28.58 -4.02 -8.00
CA ASN A 116 -29.24 -5.16 -7.38
C ASN A 116 -28.45 -6.47 -7.52
N THR A 117 -27.52 -6.56 -8.49
CA THR A 117 -26.77 -7.79 -8.80
C THR A 117 -25.29 -7.70 -8.44
N TYR A 118 -24.86 -6.63 -7.75
CA TYR A 118 -23.46 -6.43 -7.40
C TYR A 118 -22.86 -7.61 -6.63
N TRP A 119 -23.57 -8.10 -5.62
CA TRP A 119 -23.05 -9.18 -4.78
C TRP A 119 -22.93 -10.51 -5.53
N ASP A 120 -23.84 -10.81 -6.45
CA ASP A 120 -23.72 -11.98 -7.33
C ASP A 120 -22.53 -11.81 -8.29
N TRP A 121 -22.38 -10.63 -8.90
CA TRP A 121 -21.22 -10.31 -9.72
C TRP A 121 -19.90 -10.44 -8.93
N MET A 122 -19.86 -9.93 -7.71
CA MET A 122 -18.68 -9.98 -6.85
C MET A 122 -18.30 -11.43 -6.53
N MET A 123 -19.28 -12.28 -6.19
CA MET A 123 -19.07 -13.71 -5.93
C MET A 123 -18.49 -14.44 -7.15
N ASN A 124 -18.95 -14.12 -8.36
CA ASN A 124 -18.41 -14.66 -9.60
C ASN A 124 -16.94 -14.22 -9.86
N HIS A 125 -16.48 -13.13 -9.24
CA HIS A 125 -15.13 -12.59 -9.38
C HIS A 125 -14.20 -12.88 -8.19
N VAL A 126 -14.68 -13.61 -7.17
CA VAL A 126 -13.88 -14.04 -6.01
C VAL A 126 -12.58 -14.74 -6.40
N PRO A 127 -12.46 -15.55 -7.47
CA PRO A 127 -11.18 -16.14 -7.85
C PRO A 127 -10.04 -15.13 -8.06
N THR A 128 -10.36 -13.88 -8.43
CA THR A 128 -9.35 -12.82 -8.60
C THR A 128 -8.70 -12.39 -7.27
N VAL A 129 -9.39 -12.59 -6.15
CA VAL A 129 -8.90 -12.29 -4.79
C VAL A 129 -7.63 -13.06 -4.46
N TYR A 130 -7.46 -14.29 -4.96
CA TYR A 130 -6.26 -15.07 -4.70
C TYR A 130 -5.00 -14.38 -5.24
N GLY A 131 -5.07 -13.85 -6.47
CA GLY A 131 -3.97 -13.09 -7.07
C GLY A 131 -3.65 -11.82 -6.30
N MET A 132 -4.69 -11.08 -5.89
CA MET A 132 -4.55 -9.90 -5.04
C MET A 132 -3.88 -10.25 -3.70
N ASN A 133 -4.32 -11.31 -3.01
CA ASN A 133 -3.73 -11.72 -1.73
C ASN A 133 -2.25 -12.06 -1.87
N VAL A 134 -1.85 -12.78 -2.94
CA VAL A 134 -0.44 -13.06 -3.23
C VAL A 134 0.35 -11.78 -3.43
N ALA A 135 -0.21 -10.81 -4.15
CA ALA A 135 0.45 -9.52 -4.38
C ALA A 135 0.60 -8.70 -3.09
N VAL A 136 -0.41 -8.68 -2.21
CA VAL A 136 -0.34 -8.02 -0.90
C VAL A 136 0.67 -8.70 0.02
N MET A 137 0.69 -10.05 0.06
CA MET A 137 1.66 -10.81 0.85
C MET A 137 3.09 -10.55 0.40
N LYS A 138 3.34 -10.59 -0.92
CA LYS A 138 4.65 -10.28 -1.48
C LYS A 138 5.09 -8.85 -1.16
N PHE A 139 4.17 -7.88 -1.23
CA PHE A 139 4.44 -6.50 -0.84
C PHE A 139 4.79 -6.40 0.65
N ALA A 140 4.01 -7.04 1.53
CA ALA A 140 4.27 -7.08 2.96
C ALA A 140 5.62 -7.71 3.32
N GLU A 141 6.03 -8.76 2.60
CA GLU A 141 7.35 -9.39 2.77
C GLU A 141 8.51 -8.46 2.47
N THR A 142 8.34 -7.50 1.54
CA THR A 142 9.41 -6.54 1.21
C THR A 142 9.82 -5.71 2.43
N PHE A 143 8.91 -5.42 3.36
CA PHE A 143 9.20 -4.64 4.56
C PHE A 143 10.16 -5.32 5.52
N LYS A 144 10.31 -6.65 5.45
CA LYS A 144 11.33 -7.38 6.24
C LYS A 144 12.75 -7.01 5.80
N ALA A 145 12.96 -6.85 4.49
CA ALA A 145 14.26 -6.49 3.92
C ALA A 145 14.46 -4.96 3.79
N TYR A 146 13.36 -4.23 3.61
CA TYR A 146 13.32 -2.79 3.38
C TYR A 146 12.24 -2.15 4.28
N PRO A 147 12.50 -2.01 5.59
CA PRO A 147 11.53 -1.43 6.50
C PRO A 147 11.20 0.02 6.12
N PRO A 148 9.97 0.50 6.40
CA PRO A 148 9.61 1.90 6.23
C PRO A 148 10.60 2.81 6.95
N ARG A 149 11.08 3.85 6.27
CA ARG A 149 12.03 4.82 6.85
C ARG A 149 11.38 5.75 7.86
N SER A 150 10.07 5.94 7.75
CA SER A 150 9.25 6.70 8.67
C SER A 150 7.97 5.91 8.86
N ILE A 151 7.55 5.76 10.11
CA ILE A 151 6.20 5.33 10.44
C ILE A 151 5.34 6.62 10.38
N PRO A 152 4.20 6.62 9.68
CA PRO A 152 3.32 7.78 9.66
C PRO A 152 2.87 8.14 11.07
N PRO A 153 2.93 9.42 11.48
CA PRO A 153 2.37 9.85 12.75
C PRO A 153 0.85 9.94 12.65
N THR A 154 0.14 9.49 13.68
CA THR A 154 -1.32 9.64 13.76
C THR A 154 -1.75 10.96 14.42
N PHE A 155 -2.86 11.52 13.96
CA PHE A 155 -3.48 12.72 14.53
C PHE A 155 -4.45 12.41 15.68
N SER A 156 -4.87 11.16 15.82
CA SER A 156 -5.88 10.72 16.79
C SER A 156 -5.25 10.55 18.17
N PRO A 157 -5.67 11.31 19.21
CA PRO A 157 -5.14 11.14 20.56
C PRO A 157 -5.35 9.74 21.14
N VAL A 158 -6.43 9.06 20.73
CA VAL A 158 -6.71 7.68 21.15
C VAL A 158 -5.67 6.73 20.55
N THR A 159 -5.41 6.86 19.25
CA THR A 159 -4.42 6.03 18.53
C THR A 159 -3.02 6.28 19.09
N ILE A 160 -2.64 7.54 19.37
CA ILE A 160 -1.36 7.88 20.01
C ILE A 160 -1.19 7.13 21.34
N MET A 161 -2.22 7.14 22.19
CA MET A 161 -2.15 6.46 23.49
C MET A 161 -2.11 4.93 23.35
N GLU A 162 -2.84 4.35 22.39
CA GLU A 162 -2.80 2.92 22.10
C GLU A 162 -1.42 2.49 21.63
N GLU A 163 -0.85 3.16 20.64
CA GLU A 163 0.49 2.90 20.11
C GLU A 163 1.56 3.01 21.20
N ALA A 164 1.51 4.04 22.05
CA ALA A 164 2.43 4.21 23.16
C ALA A 164 2.35 3.04 24.16
N LEU A 165 1.14 2.58 24.49
CA LEU A 165 0.94 1.44 25.38
C LEU A 165 1.39 0.12 24.75
N GLU A 166 1.17 -0.08 23.46
CA GLU A 166 1.66 -1.24 22.72
C GLU A 166 3.19 -1.27 22.67
N GLN A 167 3.83 -0.13 22.43
CA GLN A 167 5.28 -0.02 22.46
C GLN A 167 5.84 -0.39 23.84
N ILE A 168 5.27 0.15 24.93
CA ILE A 168 5.69 -0.17 26.30
C ILE A 168 5.52 -1.68 26.58
N LYS A 169 4.44 -2.31 26.11
CA LYS A 169 4.23 -3.76 26.25
C LYS A 169 5.27 -4.56 25.47
N LEU A 170 5.59 -4.14 24.24
CA LEU A 170 6.59 -4.78 23.40
C LEU A 170 7.98 -4.71 24.04
N GLU A 171 8.38 -3.54 24.52
CA GLU A 171 9.66 -3.34 25.21
C GLU A 171 9.78 -4.26 26.42
N LYS A 172 8.75 -4.31 27.29
CA LYS A 172 8.71 -5.21 28.44
C LYS A 172 8.80 -6.69 28.04
N ALA A 173 8.14 -7.10 26.97
CA ALA A 173 8.18 -8.48 26.47
C ALA A 173 9.58 -8.83 25.93
N MET A 174 10.22 -7.91 25.21
CA MET A 174 11.59 -8.08 24.70
C MET A 174 12.61 -8.18 25.83
N ASP A 175 12.47 -7.36 26.87
CA ASP A 175 13.33 -7.40 28.06
C ASP A 175 13.17 -8.72 28.82
N ALA A 176 11.94 -9.18 29.01
CA ALA A 176 11.65 -10.46 29.66
C ALA A 176 12.23 -11.65 28.86
N HIS A 177 12.07 -11.64 27.54
CA HIS A 177 12.66 -12.67 26.67
C HIS A 177 14.20 -12.65 26.71
N SER A 178 14.80 -11.46 26.74
CA SER A 178 16.27 -11.30 26.83
C SER A 178 16.81 -11.76 28.19
N ALA A 179 16.06 -11.55 29.28
CA ALA A 179 16.40 -12.04 30.61
C ALA A 179 16.25 -13.57 30.73
N ALA A 180 15.25 -14.16 30.08
CA ALA A 180 15.06 -15.61 30.05
C ALA A 180 16.16 -16.35 29.27
N LYS A 181 16.68 -15.75 28.18
CA LYS A 181 17.75 -16.34 27.36
C LYS A 181 19.15 -16.26 28.01
N LYS A 182 19.31 -15.48 29.08
CA LYS A 182 20.55 -15.34 29.87
C LYS A 182 20.63 -16.31 31.06
N LYS A 183 19.55 -17.01 31.39
CA LYS A 183 19.51 -18.09 32.40
C LYS A 183 19.65 -19.44 31.71
#